data_AF-A0A0G0GV49-F1
#
_entry.id   AF-A0A0G0GV49-F1
#
_cell.length_a   1.000
_cell.length_b   1.000
_cell.length_c   1.000
_cell.angle_alpha   90.00
_cell.angle_beta   90.00
_cell.angle_gamma   90.00
#
_symmetry.space_group_name_H-M   'P 1'
#
loop_
_entity.id
_entity.type
_entity.pdbx_description
1 polymer ?
#
loop_
_entity_poly.entity_id
_entity_poly.type
_entity_poly.pdbx_seq_one_letter_code
_entity_poly.pdbx_strand_id
1 'polypeptide(L)'
;MKKLIILLYSAFLFLFTIFSYLFVDPNLSYLKDFYSGFAFSNRLLTTISYTTAILIFFIFYGIFIYLGVKKKINLKEIFVLLSITAAILFFSYPAMLSYDIFNYIATSKVLFFYQENPYVVMPIEFVGDPL
;
A
#
# COMPACT_ATOMS: atom_id res chain seq x y z
N MET A 1 -16.77 12.45 20.45
CA MET A 1 -15.33 12.17 20.28
C MET A 1 -15.06 10.98 19.36
N LYS A 2 -15.57 9.77 19.67
CA LYS A 2 -15.32 8.58 18.83
C LYS A 2 -15.71 8.70 17.36
N LYS A 3 -16.93 9.20 17.06
CA LYS A 3 -17.38 9.41 15.67
C LYS A 3 -16.46 10.35 14.90
N LEU A 4 -15.96 11.40 15.56
CA LEU A 4 -15.01 12.34 14.99
C LEU A 4 -13.66 11.66 14.67
N ILE A 5 -13.15 10.82 15.58
CA ILE A 5 -11.91 10.05 15.35
C ILE A 5 -12.06 9.12 14.14
N ILE A 6 -13.20 8.42 14.02
CA ILE A 6 -13.47 7.53 12.89
C ILE A 6 -13.56 8.34 11.58
N LEU A 7 -14.22 9.50 11.61
CA LEU A 7 -14.30 10.39 10.45
C LEU A 7 -12.92 10.90 10.02
N LEU A 8 -12.11 11.36 10.97
CA LEU A 8 -10.73 11.81 10.70
C LEU A 8 -9.86 10.68 10.16
N TYR A 9 -9.99 9.47 10.72
CA TYR A 9 -9.29 8.29 10.22
C TYR A 9 -9.72 7.95 8.79
N SER A 10 -11.02 7.97 8.50
CA SER A 10 -11.55 7.69 7.17
C SER A 10 -11.09 8.74 6.14
N ALA A 11 -11.12 10.02 6.51
CA ALA A 11 -10.59 11.10 5.68
C ALA A 11 -9.09 10.95 5.43
N PHE A 12 -8.33 10.55 6.45
CA PHE A 12 -6.90 10.27 6.31
C PHE A 12 -6.64 9.09 5.36
N LEU A 13 -7.38 7.98 5.47
CA LEU A 13 -7.28 6.85 4.55
C LEU A 13 -7.59 7.26 3.10
N PHE A 14 -8.60 8.10 2.90
CA PHE A 14 -8.96 8.62 1.58
C PHE A 14 -7.83 9.50 1.00
N LEU A 15 -7.26 10.40 1.80
CA LEU A 15 -6.10 11.20 1.38
C LEU A 15 -4.87 10.33 1.10
N PHE A 16 -4.63 9.30 1.91
CA PHE A 16 -3.54 8.35 1.69
C PHE A 16 -3.74 7.55 0.38
N THR A 17 -4.99 7.22 0.06
CA THR A 17 -5.35 6.58 -1.21
C THR A 17 -4.99 7.49 -2.38
N ILE A 18 -5.38 8.78 -2.34
CA ILE A 18 -4.99 9.75 -3.38
C ILE A 18 -3.46 9.90 -3.45
N PHE A 19 -2.79 9.97 -2.31
CA PHE A 19 -1.33 10.06 -2.22
C PHE A 19 -0.63 8.88 -2.90
N SER A 20 -1.18 7.66 -2.80
CA SER A 20 -0.59 6.47 -3.43
C SER A 20 -0.48 6.59 -4.96
N TYR A 21 -1.37 7.34 -5.60
CA TYR A 21 -1.33 7.57 -7.04
C TYR A 21 -0.20 8.51 -7.49
N LEU A 22 0.48 9.20 -6.57
CA LEU A 22 1.70 9.96 -6.91
C LEU A 22 2.87 9.05 -7.32
N PHE A 23 2.78 7.75 -7.02
CA PHE A 23 3.78 6.72 -7.35
C PHE A 23 3.50 5.99 -8.67
N VAL A 24 2.49 6.42 -9.44
CA VAL A 24 2.26 5.92 -10.80
C VAL A 24 3.50 6.18 -11.67
N ASP A 25 3.98 5.14 -12.33
CA ASP A 25 5.13 5.23 -13.23
C ASP A 25 4.78 6.15 -14.42
N PRO A 26 5.58 7.19 -14.71
CA PRO A 26 5.35 8.06 -15.87
C PRO A 26 5.42 7.33 -17.21
N ASN A 27 5.99 6.12 -17.27
CA ASN A 27 6.07 5.27 -18.45
C ASN A 27 4.77 4.48 -18.72
N LEU A 28 3.78 4.53 -17.81
CA LEU A 28 2.46 3.94 -18.05
C LEU A 28 1.69 4.77 -19.08
N SER A 29 1.65 4.24 -20.30
CA SER A 29 1.14 4.91 -21.51
C SER A 29 -0.29 5.41 -21.41
N TYR A 30 -1.16 4.71 -20.68
CA TYR A 30 -2.59 5.01 -20.59
C TYR A 30 -2.99 5.99 -19.48
N LEU A 31 -2.05 6.39 -18.60
CA LEU A 31 -2.30 7.38 -17.55
C LEU A 31 -1.32 8.57 -17.57
N LYS A 32 -0.51 8.67 -18.63
CA LYS A 32 0.58 9.66 -18.77
C LYS A 32 0.10 11.11 -18.63
N ASP A 33 -1.11 11.43 -19.07
CA ASP A 33 -1.67 12.78 -19.00
C ASP A 33 -2.16 13.16 -17.59
N PHE A 34 -2.48 12.17 -16.75
CA PHE A 34 -2.97 12.37 -15.39
C PHE A 34 -1.87 12.33 -14.34
N TYR A 35 -0.71 11.73 -14.64
CA TYR A 35 0.37 11.56 -13.67
C TYR A 35 1.71 12.07 -14.18
N SER A 36 2.29 12.98 -13.39
CA SER A 36 3.54 13.69 -13.70
C SER A 36 4.80 13.00 -13.18
N GLY A 37 4.70 11.79 -12.62
CA GLY A 37 5.84 11.14 -11.95
C GLY A 37 6.33 11.90 -10.72
N PHE A 38 5.43 12.62 -10.03
CA PHE A 38 5.76 13.52 -8.91
C PHE A 38 6.63 12.85 -7.85
N ALA A 39 6.35 11.59 -7.48
CA ALA A 39 7.14 10.85 -6.51
C ALA A 39 8.61 10.71 -6.91
N PHE A 40 8.87 10.53 -8.21
CA PHE A 40 10.20 10.36 -8.77
C PHE A 40 10.95 11.69 -8.91
N SER A 41 10.25 12.77 -9.30
CA SER A 41 10.83 14.11 -9.44
C SER A 41 11.08 14.78 -8.09
N ASN A 42 10.23 14.56 -7.09
CA ASN A 42 10.27 15.22 -5.78
C ASN A 42 10.48 14.20 -4.66
N ARG A 43 11.61 13.47 -4.73
CA ARG A 43 11.92 12.39 -3.77
C ARG A 43 11.88 12.85 -2.32
N LEU A 44 12.48 14.01 -2.01
CA LEU A 44 12.53 14.52 -0.64
C LEU A 44 11.13 14.78 -0.06
N LEU A 45 10.27 15.50 -0.80
CA LEU A 45 8.91 15.79 -0.37
C LEU A 45 8.07 14.52 -0.23
N THR A 46 8.27 13.58 -1.14
CA THR A 46 7.58 12.28 -1.13
C THR A 46 7.96 11.47 0.09
N THR A 47 9.26 11.38 0.42
CA THR A 47 9.75 10.68 1.62
C THR A 47 9.21 11.32 2.90
N ILE A 48 9.26 12.65 3.01
CA ILE A 48 8.73 13.37 4.18
C ILE A 48 7.23 13.10 4.33
N SER A 49 6.47 13.22 3.24
CA SER A 49 5.02 13.00 3.23
C SER A 49 4.67 11.56 3.63
N TYR A 50 5.38 10.58 3.06
CA TYR A 50 5.14 9.17 3.37
C TYR A 50 5.51 8.82 4.82
N THR A 51 6.67 9.30 5.29
CA THR A 51 7.09 9.12 6.69
C THR A 51 6.07 9.75 7.65
N THR A 52 5.55 10.93 7.30
CA THR A 52 4.51 11.60 8.07
C THR A 52 3.22 10.78 8.10
N ALA A 53 2.80 10.22 6.96
CA ALA A 53 1.64 9.33 6.88
C ALA A 53 1.81 8.08 7.76
N ILE A 54 2.99 7.45 7.76
CA ILE A 54 3.31 6.30 8.63
C ILE A 54 3.17 6.70 10.11
N LEU A 55 3.73 7.84 10.52
CA LEU A 55 3.60 8.31 11.90
C LEU A 55 2.14 8.56 12.28
N ILE A 56 1.34 9.13 11.38
CA ILE A 56 -0.10 9.32 11.58
C ILE A 56 -0.83 7.97 11.72
N PHE A 57 -0.47 6.95 10.93
CA PHE A 57 -1.00 5.59 11.11
C PHE A 57 -0.71 5.05 12.52
N PHE A 58 0.51 5.20 13.02
CA PHE A 58 0.86 4.79 14.39
C PHE A 58 0.09 5.57 15.45
N ILE A 59 -0.16 6.86 15.24
CA ILE A 59 -1.00 7.67 16.13
C ILE A 59 -2.42 7.12 16.17
N PHE A 60 -3.04 6.86 15.02
CA PHE A 60 -4.39 6.27 14.96
C PHE A 60 -4.43 4.89 15.61
N TYR A 61 -3.42 4.06 15.36
CA TYR A 61 -3.29 2.75 16.00
C TYR A 61 -3.25 2.85 17.53
N GLY A 62 -2.41 3.74 18.07
CA GLY A 62 -2.34 4.00 19.51
C GLY A 62 -3.66 4.52 20.08
N ILE A 63 -4.36 5.41 19.36
CA ILE A 63 -5.70 5.90 19.75
C ILE A 63 -6.70 4.74 19.80
N PHE A 64 -6.74 3.86 18.81
CA PHE A 64 -7.67 2.74 18.79
C PHE A 64 -7.38 1.71 19.89
N ILE A 65 -6.11 1.42 20.16
CA ILE A 65 -5.73 0.59 21.32
C ILE A 65 -6.22 1.24 22.61
N TYR A 66 -5.93 2.53 22.81
CA TYR A 66 -6.36 3.25 24.02
C TYR A 66 -7.88 3.19 24.21
N LEU A 67 -8.64 3.39 23.14
CA LEU A 67 -10.10 3.29 23.17
C LEU A 67 -10.58 1.85 23.44
N GLY A 68 -9.88 0.84 22.93
CA GLY A 68 -10.14 -0.57 23.22
C GLY A 68 -9.90 -0.92 24.70
N VAL A 69 -8.76 -0.51 25.26
CA VAL A 69 -8.42 -0.71 26.69
C VAL A 69 -9.43 -0.02 27.60
N LYS A 70 -9.89 1.18 27.24
CA LYS A 70 -10.94 1.90 27.97
C LYS A 70 -12.36 1.35 27.72
N LYS A 71 -12.50 0.24 26.99
CA LYS A 71 -13.79 -0.37 26.61
C LYS A 71 -14.75 0.61 25.92
N LYS A 72 -14.20 1.63 25.24
CA LYS A 72 -14.95 2.63 24.46
C LYS A 72 -15.24 2.18 23.04
N ILE A 73 -14.64 1.07 22.60
CA ILE A 73 -14.86 0.39 21.32
C ILE A 73 -15.16 -1.08 21.60
N ASN A 74 -16.17 -1.62 20.95
CA ASN A 74 -16.53 -3.04 20.98
C ASN A 74 -16.02 -3.78 19.72
N LEU A 75 -16.14 -5.10 19.72
CA LEU A 75 -15.65 -5.94 18.61
C LEU A 75 -16.31 -5.60 17.27
N LYS A 76 -17.62 -5.30 17.26
CA LYS A 76 -18.35 -4.91 16.05
C LYS A 76 -17.77 -3.65 15.41
N GLU A 77 -17.37 -2.69 16.22
CA GLU A 77 -16.79 -1.44 15.74
C GLU A 77 -15.35 -1.60 15.26
N ILE A 78 -14.61 -2.56 15.83
CA ILE A 78 -13.30 -2.98 15.27
C ILE A 78 -13.51 -3.57 13.87
N PHE A 79 -14.50 -4.46 13.70
CA PHE A 79 -14.84 -4.99 12.38
C PHE A 79 -15.20 -3.87 11.39
N VAL A 80 -16.01 -2.89 11.80
CA VAL A 80 -16.33 -1.73 10.96
C VAL A 80 -15.07 -0.95 10.59
N LEU A 81 -14.16 -0.71 11.52
CA LEU A 81 -12.89 -0.04 11.22
C LEU A 81 -12.08 -0.83 10.20
N LEU A 82 -11.91 -2.14 10.38
CA LEU A 82 -11.21 -3.01 9.44
C LEU A 82 -11.85 -3.00 8.05
N SER A 83 -13.20 -3.06 7.99
CA SER A 83 -13.93 -3.00 6.73
C SER A 83 -13.76 -1.66 6.03
N ILE A 84 -13.78 -0.54 6.76
CA ILE A 84 -13.52 0.80 6.20
C ILE A 84 -12.08 0.89 5.67
N THR A 85 -11.10 0.41 6.45
CA THR A 85 -9.70 0.38 6.05
C THR A 85 -9.52 -0.43 4.77
N ALA A 86 -10.06 -1.65 4.73
CA ALA A 86 -9.99 -2.50 3.56
C ALA A 86 -10.71 -1.87 2.36
N ALA A 87 -11.94 -1.39 2.53
CA ALA A 87 -12.73 -0.83 1.44
C ALA A 87 -12.10 0.42 0.82
N ILE A 88 -11.53 1.32 1.63
CA ILE A 88 -10.88 2.53 1.12
C ILE A 88 -9.53 2.18 0.47
N LEU A 89 -8.67 1.44 1.19
CA LEU A 89 -7.33 1.12 0.71
C LEU A 89 -7.33 0.10 -0.45
N PHE A 90 -8.44 -0.62 -0.68
CA PHE A 90 -8.60 -1.45 -1.87
C PHE A 90 -8.43 -0.65 -3.16
N PHE A 91 -8.81 0.63 -3.16
CA PHE A 91 -8.64 1.53 -4.31
C PHE A 91 -7.28 2.24 -4.31
N SER A 92 -6.37 1.93 -3.39
CA SER A 92 -5.03 2.50 -3.41
C SER A 92 -4.20 1.91 -4.55
N TYR A 93 -3.31 2.72 -5.10
CA TYR A 93 -2.49 2.32 -6.23
C TYR A 93 -1.41 1.32 -5.76
N PRO A 94 -1.37 0.09 -6.33
CA PRO A 94 -0.59 -1.02 -5.78
C PRO A 94 0.92 -0.81 -5.87
N ALA A 95 1.39 0.02 -6.81
CA ALA A 95 2.82 0.31 -7.03
C ALA A 95 3.59 0.79 -5.80
N MET A 96 2.92 1.28 -4.77
CA MET A 96 3.61 1.75 -3.58
C MET A 96 4.30 0.62 -2.79
N LEU A 97 3.76 -0.61 -2.84
CA LEU A 97 4.26 -1.77 -2.08
C LEU A 97 4.20 -3.10 -2.84
N SER A 98 3.56 -3.14 -4.01
CA SER A 98 3.21 -4.39 -4.71
C SER A 98 3.90 -4.57 -6.05
N TYR A 99 4.85 -3.69 -6.44
CA TYR A 99 5.64 -3.90 -7.67
C TYR A 99 6.30 -5.27 -7.68
N ASP A 100 6.74 -5.74 -6.51
CA ASP A 100 7.51 -6.97 -6.40
C ASP A 100 6.66 -8.22 -6.17
N ILE A 101 5.32 -8.15 -6.05
CA ILE A 101 4.53 -9.38 -5.86
C ILE A 101 4.73 -10.32 -7.06
N PHE A 102 4.67 -9.79 -8.29
CA PHE A 102 4.93 -10.58 -9.48
C PHE A 102 6.39 -11.04 -9.56
N ASN A 103 7.34 -10.19 -9.15
CA ASN A 103 8.75 -10.58 -9.05
C ASN A 103 8.95 -11.74 -8.06
N TYR A 104 8.30 -11.72 -6.90
CA TYR A 104 8.39 -12.78 -5.90
C TYR A 104 7.73 -14.07 -6.36
N ILE A 105 6.58 -14.01 -7.05
CA ILE A 105 5.93 -15.18 -7.64
C ILE A 105 6.85 -15.82 -8.69
N ALA A 106 7.38 -15.01 -9.61
CA ALA A 106 8.29 -15.44 -10.66
C ALA A 106 9.57 -16.09 -10.06
N THR A 107 10.19 -15.41 -9.11
CA THR A 107 11.40 -15.88 -8.39
C THR A 107 11.12 -17.19 -7.65
N SER A 108 9.96 -17.31 -7.00
CA SER A 108 9.56 -18.53 -6.30
C SER A 108 9.35 -19.70 -7.27
N LYS A 109 8.80 -19.44 -8.47
CA LYS A 109 8.64 -20.47 -9.51
C LYS A 109 10.00 -21.00 -9.97
N VAL A 110 11.01 -20.14 -10.15
CA VAL A 110 12.38 -20.57 -10.45
C VAL A 110 12.91 -21.54 -9.39
N LEU A 111 12.76 -21.19 -8.11
CA LEU A 111 13.25 -22.03 -7.02
C LEU A 111 12.48 -23.35 -6.85
N PHE A 112 11.15 -23.32 -6.89
CA PHE A 112 10.33 -24.46 -6.50
C PHE A 112 9.86 -25.33 -7.67
N PHE A 113 9.62 -24.73 -8.85
CA PHE A 113 9.18 -25.47 -10.03
C PHE A 113 10.37 -25.88 -10.90
N TYR A 114 11.26 -24.94 -11.21
CA TYR A 114 12.45 -25.21 -12.03
C TYR A 114 13.63 -25.76 -11.22
N GLN A 115 13.59 -25.67 -9.89
CA GLN A 115 14.64 -26.15 -8.98
C GLN A 115 16.00 -25.49 -9.22
N GLU A 116 15.98 -24.29 -9.78
CA GLU A 116 17.18 -23.50 -10.07
C GLU A 116 17.39 -22.43 -8.98
N ASN A 117 18.61 -21.94 -8.87
CA ASN A 117 18.89 -20.82 -7.98
C ASN A 117 18.43 -19.51 -8.66
N PRO A 118 17.41 -18.81 -8.12
CA PRO A 118 16.90 -17.57 -8.74
C PRO A 118 17.90 -16.41 -8.74
N TYR A 119 18.99 -16.52 -7.99
CA TYR A 119 20.09 -15.55 -8.01
C TYR A 119 21.15 -15.84 -9.07
N VAL A 120 21.06 -16.99 -9.75
CA VAL A 120 21.92 -17.39 -10.86
C VAL A 120 21.13 -17.41 -12.17
N VAL A 121 19.91 -17.96 -12.13
CA VAL A 121 19.00 -18.08 -13.27
C VAL A 121 17.80 -17.18 -13.02
N MET A 122 17.60 -16.17 -13.86
CA MET A 122 16.51 -15.21 -13.67
C MET A 122 15.21 -15.70 -14.32
N PRO A 123 14.02 -15.32 -13.79
CA PRO A 123 12.75 -15.75 -14.39
C PRO A 123 12.60 -15.43 -15.88
N ILE A 124 13.20 -14.34 -16.35
CA ILE A 124 13.15 -13.92 -17.77
C ILE A 124 13.91 -14.86 -18.71
N GLU A 125 14.78 -15.72 -18.19
CA GLU A 125 15.56 -16.68 -18.98
C GLU A 125 14.72 -17.91 -19.39
N PHE A 126 13.58 -18.15 -18.75
CA PHE A 126 12.63 -19.19 -19.12
C PHE A 126 11.71 -18.69 -20.27
N VAL A 127 12.25 -18.71 -21.50
CA VAL A 127 11.53 -18.26 -22.70
C VAL A 127 10.27 -19.09 -22.92
N GLY A 128 9.13 -18.42 -23.08
CA GLY A 128 7.84 -19.05 -23.38
C GLY A 128 7.09 -19.57 -22.16
N ASP A 129 7.61 -19.35 -20.94
CA ASP A 129 6.87 -19.64 -19.71
C ASP A 129 5.76 -18.58 -19.51
N PRO A 130 4.47 -18.98 -19.41
CA PRO A 130 3.44 -18.06 -18.98
C PRO A 130 3.67 -17.76 -17.49
N LEU A 131 4.04 -16.51 -17.19
CA LEU A 131 3.98 -15.97 -15.83
C LEU A 131 2.54 -16.04 -15.30
#